data_AF-A0A5C8MG16-F1
#
_entry.id   AF-A0A5C8MG16-F1
#
_cell.length_a   1.000
_cell.length_b   1.000
_cell.length_c   1.000
_cell.angle_alpha   90.00
_cell.angle_beta   90.00
_cell.angle_gamma   90.00
#
_symmetry.space_group_name_H-M   'P 1'
#
loop_
_entity.id
_entity.type
_entity.pdbx_description
1 polymer ?
#
loop_
_entity_poly.entity_id
_entity_poly.type
_entity_poly.pdbx_seq_one_letter_code
_entity_poly.pdbx_strand_id
1 'polypeptide(L)'
;GQVVRGDQKIFFEQLKDGVALTAGTFMTGKFPFMMFGLPAAALAIYHEARPENKKVVAGIMGSAALTSFLTGITEPIEFSFLFVAPALFAIHTIFAGLSFMVMHLLNVKIGMTFSGGVIDFLLFGVLPNRTAWWLVIPVGLVFAVIYYFGFRFAIRKWDLATPGREKTTEEESTVNAEADDLPYEVLAALGGKENIAHLDACITRLRVSVNDIKQVDKDRLKALGAAGVLEVGNNVQAIFGPKSDILKGQIKDIMEGRAPSRVKEEPQKTAVQETKESAQVEAIASPLSGEIVPL
;
A
#
# COMPACT_ATOMS: atom_id res chain seq x y z
N GLY A 1 10.49 -8.33 -44.31
CA GLY A 1 9.91 -8.44 -42.96
C GLY A 1 10.37 -7.28 -42.09
N GLN A 2 9.64 -6.97 -41.01
CA GLN A 2 10.06 -5.98 -40.01
C GLN A 2 10.92 -6.64 -38.93
N VAL A 3 11.96 -5.95 -38.44
CA VAL A 3 12.80 -6.45 -37.34
C VAL A 3 12.11 -6.14 -36.01
N VAL A 4 11.91 -7.16 -35.19
CA VAL A 4 11.28 -7.06 -33.86
C VAL A 4 12.35 -7.23 -32.78
N ARG A 5 12.29 -6.42 -31.72
CA ARG A 5 13.24 -6.44 -30.60
C ARG A 5 12.50 -6.44 -29.26
N GLY A 6 13.08 -7.12 -28.27
CA GLY A 6 12.57 -7.24 -26.90
C GLY A 6 11.76 -8.52 -26.66
N ASP A 7 11.92 -9.15 -25.49
CA ASP A 7 11.32 -10.45 -25.16
C ASP A 7 9.78 -10.43 -25.30
N GLN A 8 9.13 -9.45 -24.68
CA GLN A 8 7.68 -9.29 -24.73
C GLN A 8 7.15 -9.06 -26.15
N LYS A 9 7.79 -8.17 -26.93
CA LYS A 9 7.34 -7.87 -28.29
C LYS A 9 7.52 -9.07 -29.22
N ILE A 10 8.66 -9.76 -29.11
CA ILE A 10 8.92 -10.99 -29.87
C ILE A 10 7.88 -12.05 -29.52
N PHE A 11 7.55 -12.22 -28.23
CA PHE A 11 6.52 -13.17 -27.80
C PHE A 11 5.17 -12.89 -28.47
N PHE A 12 4.70 -11.63 -28.46
CA PHE A 12 3.40 -11.28 -29.04
C PHE A 12 3.35 -11.42 -30.57
N GLU A 13 4.42 -11.07 -31.28
CA GLU A 13 4.49 -11.29 -32.73
C GLU A 13 4.55 -12.80 -33.05
N GLN A 14 5.31 -13.59 -32.28
CA GLN A 14 5.33 -15.05 -32.45
C GLN A 14 3.97 -15.70 -32.16
N LEU A 15 3.26 -15.17 -31.16
CA LEU A 15 1.93 -15.62 -30.82
C LEU A 15 0.94 -15.32 -31.95
N LYS A 16 1.00 -14.11 -32.50
CA LYS A 16 0.17 -13.67 -33.63
C LYS A 16 0.45 -14.47 -34.91
N ASP A 17 1.73 -14.68 -35.23
CA ASP A 17 2.17 -15.42 -36.42
C ASP A 17 1.98 -16.93 -36.26
N GLY A 18 1.65 -17.40 -35.04
CA GLY A 18 1.40 -18.80 -34.77
C GLY A 18 2.64 -19.68 -34.83
N VAL A 19 3.85 -19.12 -34.74
CA VAL A 19 5.12 -19.85 -34.79
C VAL A 19 5.55 -20.37 -33.42
N ALA A 20 6.65 -21.13 -33.39
CA ALA A 20 7.24 -21.61 -32.14
C ALA A 20 7.65 -20.44 -31.24
N LEU A 21 7.30 -20.51 -29.96
CA LEU A 21 7.62 -19.48 -28.98
C LEU A 21 9.07 -19.63 -28.50
N THR A 22 9.94 -18.70 -28.92
CA THR A 22 11.32 -18.63 -28.44
C THR A 22 11.50 -17.57 -27.36
N ALA A 23 10.59 -16.59 -27.30
CA ALA A 23 10.55 -15.53 -26.29
C ALA A 23 9.59 -15.86 -25.12
N GLY A 24 9.53 -14.96 -24.12
CA GLY A 24 8.68 -15.08 -22.92
C GLY A 24 9.38 -15.74 -21.72
N THR A 25 10.67 -16.04 -21.84
CA THR A 25 11.46 -16.67 -20.77
C THR A 25 11.64 -15.73 -19.58
N PHE A 26 11.84 -14.44 -19.82
CA PHE A 26 12.04 -13.44 -18.75
C PHE A 26 10.71 -12.89 -18.20
N MET A 27 9.59 -13.52 -18.55
CA MET A 27 8.25 -13.12 -18.15
C MET A 27 7.59 -14.21 -17.30
N THR A 28 7.69 -15.47 -17.74
CA THR A 28 6.97 -16.61 -17.14
C THR A 28 7.30 -16.84 -15.66
N GLY A 29 8.53 -16.54 -15.23
CA GLY A 29 8.95 -16.69 -13.84
C GLY A 29 8.17 -15.83 -12.84
N LYS A 30 7.43 -14.81 -13.30
CA LYS A 30 6.61 -13.94 -12.44
C LYS A 30 5.39 -14.65 -11.86
N PHE A 31 4.71 -15.47 -12.66
CA PHE A 31 3.43 -16.07 -12.27
C PHE A 31 3.50 -16.91 -10.98
N PRO A 32 4.46 -17.85 -10.80
CA PRO A 32 4.45 -18.69 -9.60
C PRO A 32 4.60 -17.91 -8.30
N PHE A 33 5.52 -16.95 -8.23
CA PHE A 33 5.72 -16.21 -6.98
C PHE A 33 4.72 -15.06 -6.80
N MET A 34 4.23 -14.41 -7.86
CA MET A 34 3.26 -13.31 -7.71
C MET A 34 1.85 -13.80 -7.40
N MET A 35 1.43 -14.93 -8.00
CA MET A 35 0.10 -15.51 -7.75
C MET A 35 0.05 -16.37 -6.50
N PHE A 36 1.16 -16.97 -6.06
CA PHE A 36 1.15 -17.94 -4.96
C PHE A 36 2.16 -17.60 -3.86
N GLY A 37 3.42 -17.32 -4.23
CA GLY A 37 4.49 -17.04 -3.28
C GLY A 37 4.21 -15.82 -2.38
N LEU A 38 3.92 -14.67 -2.97
CA LEU A 38 3.68 -13.42 -2.27
C LEU A 38 2.37 -13.41 -1.46
N PRO A 39 1.25 -13.94 -1.95
CA PRO A 39 0.07 -14.18 -1.10
C PRO A 39 0.39 -15.08 0.10
N ALA A 40 1.22 -16.11 -0.07
CA ALA A 40 1.65 -16.97 1.03
C ALA A 40 2.61 -16.24 2.00
N ALA A 41 3.43 -15.32 1.49
CA ALA A 41 4.27 -14.44 2.31
C ALA A 41 3.42 -13.45 3.13
N ALA A 42 2.38 -12.87 2.53
CA ALA A 42 1.42 -12.01 3.21
C ALA A 42 0.68 -12.78 4.33
N LEU A 43 0.30 -14.04 4.07
CA LEU A 43 -0.26 -14.94 5.08
C LEU A 43 0.74 -15.23 6.21
N ALA A 44 2.02 -15.44 5.89
CA ALA A 44 3.07 -15.62 6.88
C ALA A 44 3.23 -14.39 7.78
N ILE A 45 3.27 -13.18 7.20
CA ILE A 45 3.34 -11.91 7.94
C ILE A 45 2.14 -11.77 8.88
N TYR A 46 0.92 -12.03 8.41
CA TYR A 46 -0.28 -12.02 9.24
C TYR A 46 -0.22 -13.02 10.41
N HIS A 47 0.27 -14.25 10.17
CA HIS A 47 0.38 -15.25 11.22
C HIS A 47 1.42 -14.90 12.28
N GLU A 48 2.50 -14.22 11.90
CA GLU A 48 3.58 -13.79 12.80
C GLU A 48 3.31 -12.43 13.47
N ALA A 49 2.26 -11.70 13.07
CA ALA A 49 1.84 -10.47 13.74
C ALA A 49 1.35 -10.73 15.18
N ARG A 50 1.55 -9.75 16.06
CA ARG A 50 1.08 -9.82 17.45
C ARG A 50 -0.45 -9.85 17.52
N PRO A 51 -1.06 -10.55 18.49
CA PRO A 51 -2.51 -10.72 18.60
C PRO A 51 -3.30 -9.41 18.49
N GLU A 52 -2.81 -8.34 19.12
CA GLU A 52 -3.38 -7.01 19.13
C GLU A 52 -3.44 -6.35 17.74
N ASN A 53 -2.46 -6.63 16.88
CA ASN A 53 -2.34 -6.01 15.55
C ASN A 53 -2.91 -6.88 14.43
N LYS A 54 -3.31 -8.14 14.72
CA LYS A 54 -3.73 -9.12 13.70
C LYS A 54 -4.85 -8.63 12.80
N LYS A 55 -5.84 -7.91 13.35
CA LYS A 55 -6.98 -7.41 12.55
C LYS A 55 -6.52 -6.39 11.50
N VAL A 56 -5.65 -5.47 11.88
CA VAL A 56 -5.10 -4.44 10.99
C VAL A 56 -4.23 -5.10 9.93
N VAL A 57 -3.32 -5.99 10.34
CA VAL A 57 -2.42 -6.70 9.42
C VAL A 57 -3.21 -7.57 8.44
N ALA A 58 -4.28 -8.24 8.89
CA ALA A 58 -5.14 -9.04 8.01
C ALA A 58 -5.76 -8.20 6.88
N GLY A 59 -6.24 -6.99 7.18
CA GLY A 59 -6.81 -6.09 6.18
C GLY A 59 -5.77 -5.64 5.15
N ILE A 60 -4.61 -5.17 5.63
CA ILE A 60 -3.54 -4.65 4.75
C ILE A 60 -2.94 -5.78 3.91
N MET A 61 -2.53 -6.88 4.53
CA MET A 61 -1.90 -8.02 3.85
C MET A 61 -2.89 -8.78 2.96
N GLY A 62 -4.15 -8.90 3.36
CA GLY A 62 -5.19 -9.53 2.55
C GLY A 62 -5.48 -8.76 1.27
N SER A 63 -5.64 -7.43 1.36
CA SER A 63 -5.81 -6.57 0.19
C SER A 63 -4.59 -6.62 -0.74
N ALA A 64 -3.39 -6.49 -0.17
CA ALA A 64 -2.14 -6.56 -0.91
C ALA A 64 -1.93 -7.92 -1.62
N ALA A 65 -2.25 -9.03 -0.95
CA ALA A 65 -2.22 -10.38 -1.52
C ALA A 65 -3.18 -10.53 -2.69
N LEU A 66 -4.41 -10.01 -2.56
CA LEU A 66 -5.40 -10.05 -3.63
C LEU A 66 -4.93 -9.23 -4.85
N THR A 67 -4.36 -8.05 -4.62
CA THR A 67 -3.79 -7.20 -5.67
C THR A 67 -2.65 -7.94 -6.40
N SER A 68 -1.69 -8.51 -5.67
CA SER A 68 -0.61 -9.31 -6.26
C SER A 68 -1.13 -10.49 -7.06
N PHE A 69 -2.13 -11.21 -6.54
CA PHE A 69 -2.73 -12.34 -7.24
C PHE A 69 -3.45 -11.92 -8.53
N LEU A 70 -4.27 -10.87 -8.48
CA LEU A 70 -5.10 -10.46 -9.60
C LEU A 70 -4.29 -9.79 -10.71
N THR A 71 -3.50 -8.78 -10.36
CA THR A 71 -2.84 -7.89 -11.31
C THR A 71 -1.34 -8.13 -11.41
N GLY A 72 -0.74 -8.82 -10.43
CA GLY A 72 0.70 -8.99 -10.35
C GLY A 72 1.44 -7.78 -9.78
N ILE A 73 0.72 -6.80 -9.21
CA ILE A 73 1.31 -5.65 -8.49
C ILE A 73 1.75 -6.13 -7.10
N THR A 74 3.06 -6.09 -6.85
CA THR A 74 3.68 -6.70 -5.67
C THR A 74 4.11 -5.67 -4.62
N GLU A 75 4.21 -4.41 -5.01
CA GLU A 75 4.70 -3.29 -4.21
C GLU A 75 3.97 -3.17 -2.86
N PRO A 76 2.63 -3.32 -2.77
CA PRO A 76 1.94 -3.24 -1.48
C PRO A 76 2.40 -4.29 -0.46
N ILE A 77 2.85 -5.47 -0.92
CA ILE A 77 3.40 -6.51 -0.06
C ILE A 77 4.88 -6.25 0.19
N GLU A 78 5.66 -6.00 -0.86
CA GLU A 78 7.12 -5.85 -0.77
C GLU A 78 7.52 -4.64 0.07
N PHE A 79 6.84 -3.51 -0.09
CA PHE A 79 7.15 -2.29 0.67
C PHE A 79 6.87 -2.45 2.16
N SER A 80 6.01 -3.40 2.53
CA SER A 80 5.70 -3.69 3.94
C SER A 80 6.89 -4.28 4.71
N PHE A 81 7.87 -4.87 4.02
CA PHE A 81 9.06 -5.45 4.66
C PHE A 81 10.39 -5.01 4.05
N LEU A 82 10.41 -4.38 2.86
CA LEU A 82 11.62 -3.91 2.19
C LEU A 82 12.49 -3.01 3.10
N PHE A 83 11.86 -2.05 3.76
CA PHE A 83 12.56 -1.06 4.58
C PHE A 83 12.81 -1.51 6.02
N VAL A 84 11.94 -2.39 6.54
CA VAL A 84 11.98 -2.80 7.95
C VAL A 84 12.76 -4.11 8.15
N ALA A 85 12.75 -4.98 7.13
CA ALA A 85 13.45 -6.26 7.14
C ALA A 85 14.18 -6.53 5.80
N PRO A 86 15.28 -5.82 5.50
CA PRO A 86 16.01 -5.98 4.23
C PRO A 86 16.48 -7.41 3.95
N ALA A 87 16.80 -8.18 5.00
CA ALA A 87 17.15 -9.59 4.88
C ALA A 87 15.99 -10.45 4.32
N LEU A 88 14.75 -10.12 4.67
CA LEU A 88 13.57 -10.80 4.15
C LEU A 88 13.36 -10.49 2.66
N PHE A 89 13.71 -9.27 2.23
CA PHE A 89 13.74 -8.90 0.82
C PHE A 89 14.82 -9.64 0.03
N ALA A 90 16.02 -9.83 0.59
CA ALA A 90 17.04 -10.67 -0.03
C ALA A 90 16.58 -12.13 -0.20
N ILE A 91 15.83 -12.68 0.77
CA ILE A 91 15.22 -14.01 0.63
C ILE A 91 14.17 -14.02 -0.48
N HIS A 92 13.31 -13.00 -0.52
CA HIS A 92 12.31 -12.85 -1.58
C HIS A 92 12.96 -12.83 -2.97
N THR A 93 14.05 -12.08 -3.18
CA THR A 93 14.71 -12.01 -4.50
C THR A 93 15.33 -13.33 -4.92
N ILE A 94 15.88 -14.11 -3.98
CA ILE A 94 16.36 -15.48 -4.24
C ILE A 94 15.19 -16.37 -4.68
N PHE A 95 14.08 -16.36 -3.95
CA PHE A 95 12.92 -17.17 -4.30
C PHE A 95 12.32 -16.76 -5.65
N ALA A 96 12.24 -15.47 -5.94
CA ALA A 96 11.80 -14.97 -7.24
C ALA A 96 12.75 -15.46 -8.37
N GLY A 97 14.07 -15.36 -8.17
CA GLY A 97 15.07 -15.86 -9.12
C GLY A 97 14.94 -17.37 -9.38
N LEU A 98 14.69 -18.16 -8.32
CA LEU A 98 14.42 -19.59 -8.45
C LEU A 98 13.13 -19.85 -9.25
N SER A 99 12.10 -19.01 -9.10
CA SER A 99 10.87 -19.12 -9.90
C SER A 99 11.16 -18.92 -11.39
N PHE A 100 11.96 -17.91 -11.76
CA PHE A 100 12.42 -17.74 -13.14
C PHE A 100 13.20 -18.93 -13.65
N MET A 101 14.15 -19.45 -12.86
CA MET A 101 14.95 -20.60 -13.23
C MET A 101 14.10 -21.85 -13.47
N VAL A 102 13.17 -22.16 -12.55
CA VAL A 102 12.29 -23.34 -12.67
C VAL A 102 11.41 -23.24 -13.90
N MET A 103 10.78 -22.09 -14.14
CA MET A 103 9.94 -21.93 -15.34
C MET A 103 10.74 -22.00 -16.64
N HIS A 104 12.00 -21.56 -16.63
CA HIS A 104 12.91 -21.74 -17.75
C HIS A 104 13.26 -23.23 -17.99
N LEU A 105 13.59 -23.98 -16.93
CA LEU A 105 13.89 -25.42 -17.02
C LEU A 105 12.71 -26.25 -17.53
N LEU A 106 11.49 -25.86 -17.14
CA LEU A 106 10.25 -26.48 -17.61
C LEU A 106 9.83 -26.03 -19.02
N ASN A 107 10.59 -25.10 -19.62
CA ASN A 107 10.36 -24.52 -20.95
C ASN A 107 8.92 -24.01 -21.16
N VAL A 108 8.33 -23.43 -20.11
CA VAL A 108 7.00 -22.81 -20.20
C VAL A 108 7.17 -21.37 -20.63
N LYS A 109 6.38 -20.95 -21.63
CA LYS A 109 6.39 -19.58 -22.16
C LYS A 109 4.99 -18.99 -22.06
N ILE A 110 4.85 -17.98 -21.20
CA ILE A 110 3.62 -17.22 -21.00
C ILE A 110 3.95 -15.74 -21.10
N GLY A 111 3.14 -15.03 -21.88
CA GLY A 111 3.23 -13.59 -22.05
C GLY A 111 2.57 -12.83 -20.89
N MET A 112 2.77 -11.52 -20.88
CA MET A 112 2.09 -10.59 -19.98
C MET A 112 2.15 -9.21 -20.63
N THR A 113 1.15 -8.37 -20.36
CA THR A 113 1.18 -6.97 -20.79
C THR A 113 1.69 -6.06 -19.69
N PHE A 114 1.42 -6.40 -18.43
CA PHE A 114 1.70 -5.53 -17.30
C PHE A 114 2.58 -6.20 -16.23
N SER A 115 2.06 -7.14 -15.43
CA SER A 115 2.77 -7.60 -14.23
C SER A 115 2.52 -9.07 -13.84
N GLY A 116 1.98 -9.92 -14.71
CA GLY A 116 2.02 -11.38 -14.48
C GLY A 116 1.08 -11.88 -13.37
N GLY A 117 -0.03 -11.18 -13.15
CA GLY A 117 -1.14 -11.67 -12.32
C GLY A 117 -2.00 -12.73 -13.02
N VAL A 118 -3.05 -13.19 -12.33
CA VAL A 118 -3.97 -14.20 -12.87
C VAL A 118 -4.65 -13.75 -14.17
N ILE A 119 -4.88 -12.44 -14.33
CA ILE A 119 -5.48 -11.89 -15.56
C ILE A 119 -4.54 -12.14 -16.75
N ASP A 120 -3.26 -11.77 -16.63
CA ASP A 120 -2.24 -12.05 -17.65
C ASP A 120 -2.09 -13.56 -17.89
N PHE A 121 -2.13 -14.37 -16.83
CA PHE A 121 -2.01 -15.83 -16.92
C PHE A 121 -3.14 -16.44 -17.75
N LEU A 122 -4.38 -16.01 -17.52
CA LEU A 122 -5.54 -16.46 -18.27
C LEU A 122 -5.45 -16.00 -19.72
N LEU A 123 -5.18 -14.71 -19.96
CA LEU A 123 -5.20 -14.11 -21.30
C LEU A 123 -4.06 -14.60 -22.19
N PHE A 124 -2.87 -14.85 -21.63
CA PHE A 124 -1.66 -15.12 -22.42
C PHE A 124 -1.04 -16.50 -22.17
N GLY A 125 -1.56 -17.25 -21.20
CA GLY A 125 -1.21 -18.64 -20.94
C GLY A 125 -2.33 -19.59 -21.33
N VAL A 126 -3.47 -19.49 -20.63
CA VAL A 126 -4.60 -20.42 -20.76
C VAL A 126 -5.31 -20.28 -22.10
N LEU A 127 -5.75 -19.06 -22.45
CA LEU A 127 -6.51 -18.81 -23.68
C LEU A 127 -5.72 -19.20 -24.94
N PRO A 128 -4.45 -18.82 -25.09
CA PRO A 128 -3.68 -19.20 -26.27
C PRO A 128 -3.23 -20.66 -26.27
N ASN A 129 -3.13 -21.28 -25.09
CA ASN A 129 -2.79 -22.69 -24.88
C ASN A 129 -1.57 -23.17 -25.69
N ARG A 130 -0.50 -22.38 -25.73
CA ARG A 130 0.68 -22.62 -26.59
C ARG A 130 1.78 -23.45 -25.93
N THR A 131 1.89 -23.36 -24.60
CA THR A 131 2.84 -24.14 -23.79
C THR A 131 2.11 -24.76 -22.60
N ALA A 132 2.78 -25.59 -21.81
CA ALA A 132 2.22 -26.25 -20.63
C ALA A 132 1.96 -25.25 -19.48
N TRP A 133 1.06 -24.30 -19.69
CA TRP A 133 0.69 -23.22 -18.76
C TRP A 133 0.26 -23.75 -17.40
N TRP A 134 -0.37 -24.92 -17.38
CA TRP A 134 -0.88 -25.55 -16.17
C TRP A 134 0.23 -25.90 -15.17
N LEU A 135 1.49 -26.05 -15.62
CA LEU A 135 2.65 -26.27 -14.75
C LEU A 135 2.92 -25.10 -13.80
N VAL A 136 2.44 -23.90 -14.12
CA VAL A 136 2.52 -22.74 -13.21
C VAL A 136 1.77 -23.01 -11.91
N ILE A 137 0.68 -23.77 -11.93
CA ILE A 137 -0.13 -24.06 -10.74
C ILE A 137 0.64 -24.92 -9.72
N PRO A 138 1.12 -26.15 -10.05
CA PRO A 138 1.88 -26.95 -9.10
C PRO A 138 3.18 -26.28 -8.68
N VAL A 139 3.90 -25.60 -9.60
CA VAL A 139 5.11 -24.84 -9.25
C VAL A 139 4.75 -23.71 -8.27
N GLY A 140 3.68 -22.97 -8.56
CA GLY A 140 3.15 -21.92 -7.69
C GLY A 140 2.79 -22.43 -6.30
N LEU A 141 2.10 -23.56 -6.19
CA LEU A 141 1.78 -24.18 -4.89
C LEU A 141 3.04 -24.57 -4.11
N VAL A 142 4.07 -25.11 -4.77
CA VAL A 142 5.37 -25.36 -4.15
C VAL A 142 6.01 -24.07 -3.67
N PHE A 143 5.96 -23.00 -4.48
CA PHE A 143 6.43 -21.68 -4.06
C PHE A 143 5.62 -21.10 -2.90
N ALA A 144 4.30 -21.29 -2.84
CA ALA A 144 3.50 -20.87 -1.69
C ALA A 144 4.00 -21.52 -0.40
N VAL A 145 4.31 -22.82 -0.44
CA VAL A 145 4.90 -23.54 0.70
C VAL A 145 6.27 -22.95 1.06
N ILE A 146 7.17 -22.79 0.08
CA ILE A 146 8.52 -22.23 0.28
C ILE A 146 8.44 -20.82 0.89
N TYR A 147 7.62 -19.94 0.32
CA TYR A 147 7.44 -18.58 0.81
C TYR A 147 6.84 -18.57 2.22
N TYR A 148 5.76 -19.32 2.45
CA TYR A 148 5.10 -19.35 3.76
C TYR A 148 6.06 -19.78 4.88
N PHE A 149 6.71 -20.94 4.71
CA PHE A 149 7.61 -21.47 5.72
C PHE A 149 8.92 -20.68 5.79
N GLY A 150 9.46 -20.25 4.64
CA GLY A 150 10.68 -19.44 4.57
C GLY A 150 10.53 -18.09 5.27
N PHE A 151 9.41 -17.38 5.02
CA PHE A 151 9.12 -16.12 5.69
C PHE A 151 8.89 -16.33 7.18
N ARG A 152 8.04 -17.28 7.58
CA ARG A 152 7.82 -17.56 9.01
C ARG A 152 9.11 -17.94 9.74
N PHE A 153 9.94 -18.77 9.13
CA PHE A 153 11.23 -19.15 9.69
C PHE A 153 12.14 -17.93 9.87
N ALA A 154 12.33 -17.13 8.83
CA ALA A 154 13.15 -15.93 8.86
C ALA A 154 12.67 -14.92 9.91
N ILE A 155 11.35 -14.66 9.94
CA ILE A 155 10.72 -13.72 10.89
C ILE A 155 10.97 -14.16 12.33
N ARG A 156 10.80 -15.44 12.66
CA ARG A 156 11.03 -15.96 14.02
C ARG A 156 12.51 -16.06 14.37
N LYS A 157 13.34 -16.52 13.42
CA LYS A 157 14.75 -16.81 13.67
C LYS A 157 15.56 -15.54 13.93
N TRP A 158 15.22 -14.45 13.24
CA TRP A 158 15.92 -13.17 13.36
C TRP A 158 15.09 -12.08 14.03
N ASP A 159 13.94 -12.43 14.61
CA ASP A 159 13.00 -11.51 15.24
C ASP A 159 12.74 -10.24 14.40
N LEU A 160 12.39 -10.45 13.14
CA LEU A 160 12.20 -9.36 12.18
C LEU A 160 10.94 -8.55 12.54
N ALA A 161 11.04 -7.22 12.47
CA ALA A 161 9.95 -6.30 12.76
C ALA A 161 8.98 -6.16 11.57
N THR A 162 8.43 -7.27 11.07
CA THR A 162 7.40 -7.22 10.01
C THR A 162 6.12 -6.52 10.51
N PRO A 163 5.23 -6.06 9.61
CA PRO A 163 4.01 -5.36 10.00
C PRO A 163 3.26 -6.06 11.15
N GLY A 164 2.97 -5.31 12.21
CA GLY A 164 2.32 -5.80 13.42
C GLY A 164 3.22 -6.55 14.42
N ARG A 165 4.55 -6.59 14.21
CA ARG A 165 5.56 -7.07 15.18
C ARG A 165 6.41 -5.97 15.80
N GLU A 166 6.16 -4.72 15.43
CA GLU A 166 6.82 -3.54 15.98
C GLU A 166 6.82 -3.59 17.51
N LYS A 167 7.99 -3.32 18.11
CA LYS A 167 8.07 -3.19 19.57
C LYS A 167 7.35 -1.90 19.91
N THR A 168 6.17 -2.03 20.52
CA THR A 168 5.57 -0.96 21.32
C THR A 168 6.63 -0.54 22.32
N THR A 169 7.36 0.54 22.04
CA THR A 169 8.14 1.20 23.08
C THR A 169 7.12 1.60 24.11
N GLU A 170 7.22 1.10 25.35
CA GLU A 170 6.28 1.40 26.42
C GLU A 170 6.19 2.91 26.73
N GLU A 171 7.03 3.75 26.10
CA GLU A 171 6.94 5.22 26.07
C GLU A 171 5.82 5.77 25.17
N GLU A 172 5.17 4.96 24.33
CA GLU A 172 3.95 5.33 23.59
C GLU A 172 2.66 4.85 24.28
N SER A 173 2.76 4.49 25.57
CA SER A 173 1.60 4.20 26.42
C SER A 173 1.11 5.48 27.10
N THR A 174 -0.08 5.92 26.68
CA THR A 174 -1.01 6.78 27.42
C THR A 174 -0.62 8.25 27.62
N VAL A 175 -0.94 9.06 26.61
CA VAL A 175 -1.89 10.14 26.87
C VAL A 175 -3.17 9.77 26.13
N ASN A 176 -4.11 9.16 26.84
CA ASN A 176 -5.52 9.27 26.48
C ASN A 176 -5.89 10.75 26.70
N ALA A 177 -5.40 11.64 25.84
CA ALA A 177 -6.09 12.89 25.62
C ALA A 177 -7.39 12.43 24.96
N GLU A 178 -8.51 12.63 25.65
CA GLU A 178 -9.83 12.51 25.02
C GLU A 178 -9.74 13.22 23.66
N ALA A 179 -10.41 12.68 22.63
CA ALA A 179 -10.36 13.27 21.29
C ALA A 179 -10.76 14.76 21.24
N ASP A 180 -11.36 15.28 22.34
CA ASP A 180 -11.66 16.68 22.58
C ASP A 180 -10.43 17.55 22.93
N ASP A 181 -9.37 16.99 23.56
CA ASP A 181 -8.20 17.75 24.04
C ASP A 181 -6.99 17.72 23.09
N LEU A 182 -6.97 16.79 22.13
CA LEU A 182 -5.85 16.65 21.19
C LEU A 182 -5.53 17.95 20.43
N PRO A 183 -6.51 18.70 19.87
CA PRO A 183 -6.22 19.97 19.19
C PRO A 183 -5.65 21.04 20.12
N TYR A 184 -6.08 21.08 21.39
CA TYR A 184 -5.56 22.00 22.40
C TYR A 184 -4.12 21.67 22.79
N GLU A 185 -3.84 20.39 22.99
CA GLU A 185 -2.51 19.86 23.30
C GLU A 185 -1.52 20.10 22.14
N VAL A 186 -1.97 19.88 20.88
CA VAL A 186 -1.14 20.16 19.69
C VAL A 186 -0.87 21.67 19.56
N LEU A 187 -1.88 22.52 19.81
CA LEU A 187 -1.69 23.97 19.81
C LEU A 187 -0.70 24.42 20.90
N ALA A 188 -0.80 23.86 22.10
CA ALA A 188 0.13 24.14 23.20
C ALA A 188 1.56 23.70 22.85
N ALA A 189 1.72 22.51 22.28
CA ALA A 189 3.02 21.99 21.83
C ALA A 189 3.63 22.82 20.69
N LEU A 190 2.84 23.58 19.93
CA LEU A 190 3.32 24.52 18.91
C LEU A 190 3.70 25.90 19.48
N GLY A 191 3.62 26.11 20.80
CA GLY A 191 3.88 27.40 21.46
C GLY A 191 2.64 28.29 21.59
N GLY A 192 1.45 27.74 21.38
CA GLY A 192 0.17 28.45 21.49
C GLY A 192 -0.18 29.29 20.26
N LYS A 193 -1.36 29.93 20.30
CA LYS A 193 -1.92 30.71 19.18
C LYS A 193 -1.01 31.85 18.70
N GLU A 194 -0.24 32.44 19.62
CA GLU A 194 0.60 33.60 19.34
C GLU A 194 1.88 33.22 18.60
N ASN A 195 2.27 31.94 18.68
CA ASN A 195 3.44 31.43 17.99
C ASN A 195 3.13 30.95 16.57
N ILE A 196 1.86 30.82 16.17
CA ILE A 196 1.48 30.34 14.83
C ILE A 196 1.36 31.52 13.86
N ALA A 197 2.21 31.55 12.84
CA ALA A 197 2.13 32.51 11.74
C ALA A 197 1.22 32.02 10.61
N HIS A 198 1.32 30.74 10.25
CA HIS A 198 0.49 30.13 9.21
C HIS A 198 0.23 28.66 9.54
N LEU A 199 -1.01 28.20 9.34
CA LEU A 199 -1.43 26.82 9.60
C LEU A 199 -2.07 26.24 8.34
N ASP A 200 -1.50 25.14 7.86
CA ASP A 200 -1.99 24.40 6.70
C ASP A 200 -1.90 22.87 6.94
N ALA A 201 -2.60 22.07 6.14
CA ALA A 201 -2.47 20.63 6.18
C ALA A 201 -2.61 19.99 4.80
N CYS A 202 -1.85 18.92 4.58
CA CYS A 202 -2.07 17.96 3.51
C CYS A 202 -2.79 16.72 4.08
N ILE A 203 -3.06 15.73 3.23
CA ILE A 203 -3.71 14.46 3.61
C ILE A 203 -3.05 13.82 4.84
N THR A 204 -1.72 13.84 4.93
CA THR A 204 -0.98 13.13 5.99
C THR A 204 -0.14 14.02 6.90
N ARG A 205 -0.09 15.33 6.64
CA ARG A 205 0.87 16.24 7.28
C ARG A 205 0.23 17.56 7.67
N LEU A 206 0.40 17.96 8.92
CA LEU A 206 0.13 19.30 9.43
C LEU A 206 1.38 20.16 9.20
N ARG A 207 1.23 21.27 8.48
CA ARG A 207 2.30 22.23 8.14
C ARG A 207 2.06 23.52 8.90
N VAL A 208 2.99 23.88 9.77
CA VAL A 208 2.88 25.06 10.64
C VAL A 208 4.08 25.95 10.42
N SER A 209 3.87 27.19 10.02
CA SER A 209 4.89 28.23 10.11
C SER A 209 4.76 28.90 11.47
N VAL A 210 5.84 28.91 12.25
CA VAL A 210 5.87 29.48 13.60
C VAL A 210 6.72 30.75 13.66
N ASN A 211 6.43 31.63 14.63
CA ASN A 211 7.20 32.86 14.87
C ASN A 211 8.52 32.56 15.57
N ASP A 212 8.51 31.65 16.55
CA ASP A 212 9.67 31.18 17.30
C ASP A 212 9.68 29.65 17.39
N ILE A 213 10.69 29.05 16.79
CA ILE A 213 10.86 27.59 16.76
C ILE A 213 11.23 27.00 18.14
N LYS A 214 11.80 27.82 19.04
CA LYS A 214 12.20 27.35 20.38
C LYS A 214 11.03 27.07 21.30
N GLN A 215 9.85 27.60 20.98
CA GLN A 215 8.62 27.35 21.73
C GLN A 215 7.88 26.09 21.25
N VAL A 216 8.41 25.41 20.23
CA VAL A 216 7.82 24.17 19.71
C VAL A 216 8.40 22.95 20.42
N ASP A 217 7.53 22.19 21.08
CA ASP A 217 7.86 20.92 21.73
C ASP A 217 7.64 19.75 20.76
N LYS A 218 8.74 19.34 20.12
CA LYS A 218 8.74 18.24 19.15
C LYS A 218 8.45 16.88 19.78
N ASP A 219 8.89 16.67 21.01
CA ASP A 219 8.74 15.39 21.68
C ASP A 219 7.30 15.25 22.18
N ARG A 220 6.68 16.36 22.62
CA ARG A 220 5.24 16.39 22.88
C ARG A 220 4.43 16.13 21.61
N LEU A 221 4.77 16.72 20.47
CA LEU A 221 4.06 16.45 19.21
C LEU A 221 4.13 14.98 18.79
N LYS A 222 5.26 14.29 18.99
CA LYS A 222 5.38 12.84 18.78
C LYS A 222 4.53 12.06 19.78
N ALA A 223 4.58 12.43 21.06
CA ALA A 223 3.77 11.80 22.11
C ALA A 223 2.26 11.96 21.88
N LEU A 224 1.84 13.05 21.24
CA LEU A 224 0.45 13.31 20.83
C LEU A 224 0.03 12.52 19.56
N GLY A 225 0.90 11.67 19.03
CA GLY A 225 0.59 10.76 17.92
C GLY A 225 1.10 11.20 16.55
N ALA A 226 2.04 12.15 16.47
CA ALA A 226 2.75 12.42 15.23
C ALA A 226 3.75 11.30 14.93
N ALA A 227 3.60 10.60 13.80
CA ALA A 227 4.54 9.59 13.32
C ALA A 227 5.94 10.17 13.00
N GLY A 228 6.05 11.49 12.87
CA GLY A 228 7.30 12.20 12.70
C GLY A 228 7.10 13.71 12.72
N VAL A 229 8.14 14.45 13.12
CA VAL A 229 8.16 15.92 13.15
C VAL A 229 9.44 16.39 12.46
N LEU A 230 9.29 17.20 11.41
CA LEU A 230 10.36 17.77 10.60
C LEU A 230 10.41 19.27 10.80
N GLU A 231 11.61 19.84 10.95
CA GLU A 231 11.84 21.27 11.04
C GLU A 231 12.68 21.76 9.85
N VAL A 232 12.23 22.83 9.21
CA VAL A 232 12.96 23.53 8.15
C VAL A 232 12.87 25.03 8.41
N GLY A 233 13.85 25.57 9.13
CA GLY A 233 13.82 26.94 9.62
C GLY A 233 12.64 27.16 10.57
N ASN A 234 11.82 28.17 10.31
CA ASN A 234 10.61 28.45 11.09
C ASN A 234 9.37 27.64 10.65
N ASN A 235 9.55 26.57 9.86
CA ASN A 235 8.46 25.71 9.44
C ASN A 235 8.57 24.33 10.08
N VAL A 236 7.48 23.90 10.70
CA VAL A 236 7.31 22.60 11.34
C VAL A 236 6.33 21.77 10.52
N GLN A 237 6.68 20.52 10.24
CA GLN A 237 5.78 19.55 9.61
C GLN A 237 5.61 18.34 10.53
N ALA A 238 4.41 18.16 11.07
CA ALA A 238 4.04 17.02 11.89
C ALA A 238 3.18 16.03 11.09
N ILE A 239 3.52 14.74 11.12
CA ILE A 239 2.86 13.68 10.35
C ILE A 239 1.79 13.00 11.22
N PHE A 240 0.56 13.53 11.23
CA PHE A 240 -0.58 12.92 11.96
C PHE A 240 -1.42 11.97 11.09
N GLY A 241 -0.99 11.69 9.85
CA GLY A 241 -1.75 10.85 8.94
C GLY A 241 -3.08 11.51 8.54
N PRO A 242 -4.12 10.73 8.20
CA PRO A 242 -5.42 11.22 7.72
C PRO A 242 -6.10 12.26 8.63
N LYS A 243 -5.69 12.33 9.90
CA LYS A 243 -6.22 13.28 10.90
C LYS A 243 -5.69 14.71 10.73
N SER A 244 -4.70 14.95 9.87
CA SER A 244 -4.01 16.24 9.76
C SER A 244 -4.91 17.39 9.32
N ASP A 245 -5.81 17.16 8.36
CA ASP A 245 -6.73 18.21 7.89
C ASP A 245 -7.83 18.51 8.93
N ILE A 246 -8.28 17.48 9.66
CA ILE A 246 -9.22 17.64 10.77
C ILE A 246 -8.58 18.46 11.89
N LEU A 247 -7.34 18.12 12.28
CA LEU A 247 -6.59 18.85 13.31
C LEU A 247 -6.38 20.32 12.94
N LYS A 248 -6.06 20.62 11.68
CA LYS A 248 -5.97 22.01 11.19
C LYS A 248 -7.29 22.77 11.43
N GLY A 249 -8.42 22.19 11.04
CA GLY A 249 -9.73 22.79 11.23
C GLY A 249 -10.02 23.09 12.70
N GLN A 250 -9.81 22.10 13.57
CA GLN A 250 -10.05 22.23 15.01
C GLN A 250 -9.11 23.24 15.68
N ILE A 251 -7.83 23.27 15.32
CA ILE A 251 -6.88 24.26 15.84
C ILE A 251 -7.27 25.67 15.38
N LYS A 252 -7.73 25.83 14.14
CA LYS A 252 -8.20 27.12 13.64
C LYS A 252 -9.45 27.60 14.38
N ASP A 253 -10.40 26.70 14.63
CA ASP A 253 -11.59 27.00 15.43
C ASP A 253 -11.21 27.47 16.84
N ILE A 254 -10.23 26.80 17.47
CA ILE A 254 -9.70 27.17 18.79
C ILE A 254 -9.01 28.54 18.76
N MET A 255 -8.21 28.83 17.73
CA MET A 255 -7.55 30.13 17.55
C MET A 255 -8.56 31.27 17.38
N GLU A 256 -9.71 30.99 16.76
CA GLU A 256 -10.84 31.92 16.59
C GLU A 256 -11.77 32.00 17.82
N GLY A 257 -11.48 31.25 18.89
CA GLY A 257 -12.26 31.26 20.14
C GLY A 257 -13.55 30.43 20.09
N ARG A 258 -13.68 29.53 19.11
CA ARG A 258 -14.80 28.58 18.99
C ARG A 258 -14.42 27.25 19.65
N ALA A 259 -15.37 26.61 20.32
CA ALA A 259 -15.16 25.25 20.82
C ALA A 259 -15.01 24.29 19.63
N PRO A 260 -14.05 23.35 19.65
CA PRO A 260 -13.83 22.42 18.56
C PRO A 260 -15.10 21.63 18.27
N SER A 261 -15.48 21.54 17.00
CA SER A 261 -16.66 20.79 16.59
C SER A 261 -16.47 19.30 16.88
N ARG A 262 -17.42 18.74 17.64
CA ARG A 262 -17.47 17.31 17.98
C ARG A 262 -17.72 16.49 16.72
N VAL A 263 -16.72 15.73 16.28
CA VAL A 263 -16.99 14.58 15.41
C VAL A 263 -17.18 13.38 16.32
N LYS A 264 -18.44 13.00 16.59
CA LYS A 264 -18.72 11.66 17.11
C LYS A 264 -18.23 10.67 16.05
N GLU A 265 -17.24 9.84 16.38
CA GLU A 265 -16.98 8.62 15.64
C GLU A 265 -18.18 7.68 15.83
N GLU A 266 -19.21 7.85 15.01
CA GLU A 266 -20.12 6.73 14.76
C GLU A 266 -19.35 5.71 13.92
N PRO A 267 -19.45 4.41 14.25
CA PRO A 267 -18.90 3.39 13.37
C PRO A 267 -19.56 3.56 12.02
N GLN A 268 -18.77 3.74 10.96
CA GLN A 268 -19.26 3.69 9.58
C GLN A 268 -19.90 2.33 9.34
N LYS A 269 -21.19 2.23 9.63
CA LYS A 269 -22.07 1.25 9.02
C LYS A 269 -22.20 1.70 7.57
N THR A 270 -21.78 0.85 6.65
CA THR A 270 -22.17 0.93 5.25
C THR A 270 -23.70 0.73 5.21
N ALA A 271 -24.45 1.79 5.43
CA ALA A 271 -25.86 1.88 5.11
C ALA A 271 -25.95 2.60 3.77
N VAL A 272 -26.29 1.85 2.73
CA VAL A 272 -26.81 2.43 1.50
C VAL A 272 -28.08 3.19 1.88
N GLN A 273 -28.02 4.51 1.90
CA GLN A 273 -29.18 5.38 2.02
C GLN A 273 -29.36 6.07 0.68
N GLU A 274 -30.46 5.73 0.01
CA GLU A 274 -30.99 6.50 -1.11
C GLU A 274 -31.39 7.88 -0.59
N THR A 275 -30.58 8.90 -0.86
CA THR A 275 -30.97 10.29 -0.63
C THR A 275 -31.80 10.75 -1.83
N LYS A 276 -33.13 10.82 -1.65
CA LYS A 276 -33.96 11.74 -2.42
C LYS A 276 -33.58 13.15 -1.96
N GLU A 277 -32.76 13.83 -2.74
CA GLU A 277 -32.48 15.25 -2.53
C GLU A 277 -32.93 16.06 -3.75
N SER A 278 -33.69 17.11 -3.46
CA SER A 278 -34.24 18.09 -4.37
C SER A 278 -33.15 18.73 -5.23
N ALA A 279 -33.27 18.59 -6.55
CA ALA A 279 -32.34 19.12 -7.52
C ALA A 279 -32.24 20.66 -7.45
N GLN A 280 -31.12 21.17 -6.94
CA GLN A 280 -30.54 22.40 -7.47
C GLN A 280 -29.60 22.00 -8.61
N VAL A 281 -29.97 22.39 -9.82
CA VAL A 281 -29.22 22.09 -11.04
C VAL A 281 -28.00 23.00 -11.08
N GLU A 282 -26.84 22.51 -10.65
CA GLU A 282 -25.56 23.07 -11.08
C GLU A 282 -25.34 22.71 -12.55
N ALA A 283 -25.14 23.72 -13.38
CA ALA A 283 -24.92 23.55 -14.80
C ALA A 283 -23.54 22.91 -15.06
N ILE A 284 -23.52 21.60 -15.26
CA ILE A 284 -22.35 20.87 -15.76
C ILE A 284 -22.20 21.18 -17.25
N ALA A 285 -21.18 21.96 -17.61
CA ALA A 285 -20.83 22.21 -19.01
C ALA A 285 -19.80 21.19 -19.51
N SER A 286 -20.09 20.51 -20.62
CA SER A 286 -19.13 19.65 -21.33
C SER A 286 -18.16 20.53 -22.14
N PRO A 287 -16.83 20.31 -22.03
CA PRO A 287 -15.84 21.05 -22.83
C PRO A 287 -15.77 20.61 -24.30
N LEU A 288 -16.56 19.59 -24.69
CA LEU A 288 -16.57 19.04 -26.04
C LEU A 288 -18.01 18.81 -26.51
N SER A 289 -18.27 19.15 -27.77
CA SER A 289 -19.49 18.80 -28.50
C SER A 289 -19.36 17.40 -29.10
N GLY A 290 -20.37 16.55 -28.90
CA GLY A 290 -20.42 15.20 -29.45
C GLY A 290 -21.84 14.62 -29.42
N GLU A 291 -22.10 13.64 -30.30
CA GLU A 291 -23.38 12.91 -30.32
C GLU A 291 -23.27 11.62 -29.52
N ILE A 292 -24.29 11.32 -28.73
CA ILE A 292 -24.42 10.06 -28.00
C ILE A 292 -24.90 9.00 -28.99
N VAL A 293 -24.08 7.98 -29.21
CA VAL A 293 -24.46 6.80 -30.01
C VAL A 293 -24.89 5.67 -29.06
N PRO A 294 -26.12 5.16 -29.14
CA PRO A 294 -26.55 4.01 -28.35
C PRO A 294 -25.82 2.74 -28.81
N LEU A 295 -25.44 1.90 -27.84
CA LEU A 295 -24.82 0.59 -28.04
C LEU A 295 -25.82 -0.42 -28.60
#